data_AF-A0A7L6AQN7-F1
#
_entry.id   AF-A0A7L6AQN7-F1
#
_cell.length_a   1.000
_cell.length_b   1.000
_cell.length_c   1.000
_cell.angle_alpha   90.00
_cell.angle_beta   90.00
_cell.angle_gamma   90.00
#
_symmetry.space_group_name_H-M   'P 1'
#
loop_
_entity.id
_entity.type
_entity.pdbx_description
1 polymer ?
#
loop_
_entity_poly.entity_id
_entity_poly.type
_entity_poly.pdbx_seq_one_letter_code
_entity_poly.pdbx_strand_id
1 'polypeptide(L)'
;MKTTTTRRHHSPEFKSEALKLASQTSVPSAAKQLGLQESQLYNWRAAASRKASQSEREATLATENARLKRQLAEQAEELAILKGGSLLRTKPKVERYQFMFKHRDEFSLGRMVSVLGVSRSGYYGWLRSRDKSSPRSLARQERDERVSNAFQQSKGRDGSRRIQVAL
;
A
#
# COMPACT_ATOMS: atom_id res chain seq x y z
N MET A 1 -41.54 49.27 -23.59
CA MET A 1 -40.53 49.56 -22.54
C MET A 1 -40.30 48.27 -21.76
N LYS A 2 -39.08 47.74 -21.68
CA LYS A 2 -38.79 46.51 -20.94
C LYS A 2 -38.46 46.89 -19.49
N THR A 3 -39.29 46.49 -18.53
CA THR A 3 -39.01 46.66 -17.10
C THR A 3 -37.97 45.61 -16.70
N THR A 4 -36.73 46.05 -16.48
CA THR A 4 -35.67 45.16 -15.98
C THR A 4 -35.88 44.95 -14.48
N THR A 5 -36.60 43.89 -14.11
CA THR A 5 -36.81 43.53 -12.69
C THR A 5 -35.47 43.14 -12.06
N THR A 6 -34.95 43.98 -11.17
CA THR A 6 -33.76 43.70 -10.36
C THR A 6 -34.04 42.51 -9.43
N ARG A 7 -33.32 41.39 -9.64
CA ARG A 7 -33.42 40.21 -8.77
C ARG A 7 -32.92 40.53 -7.37
N ARG A 8 -33.77 40.34 -6.36
CA ARG A 8 -33.37 40.39 -4.95
C ARG A 8 -32.39 39.24 -4.66
N HIS A 9 -31.18 39.57 -4.26
CA HIS A 9 -30.18 38.61 -3.80
C HIS A 9 -30.23 38.49 -2.28
N HIS A 10 -30.43 37.27 -1.79
CA HIS A 10 -30.37 36.96 -0.36
C HIS A 10 -29.02 36.36 -0.02
N SER A 11 -28.43 36.80 1.10
CA SER A 11 -27.16 36.26 1.60
C SER A 11 -27.28 34.79 1.98
N PRO A 12 -26.18 34.02 2.01
CA PRO A 12 -26.19 32.62 2.44
C PRO A 12 -26.67 32.46 3.88
N GLU A 13 -26.24 33.37 4.76
CA GLU A 13 -26.61 33.42 6.18
C GLU A 13 -28.13 33.61 6.33
N PHE A 14 -28.70 34.59 5.64
CA PHE A 14 -30.14 34.84 5.64
C PHE A 14 -30.94 33.63 5.16
N LYS A 15 -30.50 32.96 4.08
CA LYS A 15 -31.15 31.72 3.61
C LYS A 15 -31.09 30.61 4.66
N SER A 16 -29.99 30.51 5.40
CA SER A 16 -29.84 29.49 6.45
C SER A 16 -30.76 29.76 7.65
N GLU A 17 -30.89 31.01 8.09
CA GLU A 17 -31.78 31.42 9.16
C GLU A 17 -33.25 31.28 8.75
N ALA A 18 -33.58 31.64 7.52
CA ALA A 18 -34.92 31.46 6.97
C ALA A 18 -35.35 29.99 6.92
N LEU A 19 -34.42 29.08 6.58
CA LEU A 19 -34.66 27.64 6.63
C LEU A 19 -34.77 27.10 8.07
N LYS A 20 -34.01 27.64 9.04
CA LYS A 20 -34.15 27.30 10.47
C LYS A 20 -35.53 27.72 11.00
N LEU A 21 -35.97 28.94 10.68
CA LEU A 21 -37.28 29.46 11.06
C LEU A 21 -38.42 28.61 10.46
N ALA A 22 -38.28 28.21 9.20
CA ALA A 22 -39.23 27.33 8.52
C ALA A 22 -39.32 25.92 9.13
N SER A 23 -38.22 25.41 9.72
CA SER A 23 -38.21 24.13 10.44
C SER A 23 -38.89 24.21 11.81
N GLN A 24 -38.84 25.37 12.47
CA GLN A 24 -39.46 25.57 13.80
C GLN A 24 -40.97 25.88 13.73
N THR A 25 -41.41 26.47 12.62
CA THR A 25 -42.82 26.85 12.41
C THR A 25 -43.41 26.03 11.26
N SER A 26 -43.53 26.63 10.09
CA SER A 26 -43.89 25.99 8.84
C SER A 26 -43.41 26.88 7.69
N VAL A 27 -43.26 26.32 6.49
CA VAL A 27 -42.83 27.10 5.31
C VAL A 27 -43.77 28.29 5.02
N PRO A 28 -45.10 28.16 5.08
CA PRO A 28 -46.01 29.29 4.90
C PRO A 28 -45.87 30.37 5.98
N SER A 29 -45.77 29.97 7.26
CA SER A 29 -45.64 30.93 8.37
C SER A 29 -44.31 31.69 8.31
N ALA A 30 -43.21 30.99 8.02
CA ALA A 30 -41.89 31.62 7.87
C ALA A 30 -41.81 32.53 6.63
N ALA A 31 -42.43 32.15 5.52
CA ALA A 31 -42.52 32.99 4.32
C ALA A 31 -43.23 34.31 4.63
N LYS A 32 -44.36 34.25 5.33
CA LYS A 32 -45.16 35.43 5.72
C LYS A 32 -44.39 36.34 6.69
N GLN A 33 -43.69 35.76 7.67
CA GLN A 33 -42.88 36.52 8.63
C GLN A 33 -41.69 37.24 7.96
N LEU A 34 -41.08 36.62 6.95
CA LEU A 34 -39.90 37.16 6.25
C LEU A 34 -40.24 38.00 5.01
N GLY A 35 -41.53 38.13 4.66
CA GLY A 35 -41.97 38.82 3.44
C GLY A 35 -41.48 38.15 2.15
N LEU A 36 -41.30 36.82 2.18
CA LEU A 36 -40.82 36.00 1.06
C LEU A 36 -41.99 35.26 0.40
N GLN A 37 -41.80 34.83 -0.85
CA GLN A 37 -42.71 33.87 -1.46
C GLN A 37 -42.41 32.45 -0.94
N GLU A 38 -43.45 31.67 -0.64
CA GLU A 38 -43.31 30.29 -0.17
C GLU A 38 -42.46 29.43 -1.12
N SER A 39 -42.61 29.64 -2.43
CA SER A 39 -41.82 28.98 -3.47
C SER A 39 -40.30 29.20 -3.31
N GLN A 40 -39.86 30.35 -2.80
CA GLN A 40 -38.45 30.63 -2.54
C GLN A 40 -37.91 29.74 -1.42
N LEU A 41 -38.67 29.58 -0.33
CA LEU A 41 -38.30 28.69 0.78
C LEU A 41 -38.27 27.22 0.36
N TYR A 42 -39.27 26.75 -0.42
CA TYR A 42 -39.25 25.40 -0.97
C TYR A 42 -38.03 25.16 -1.88
N ASN A 43 -37.71 26.12 -2.75
CA ASN A 43 -36.54 26.04 -3.64
C ASN A 43 -35.22 26.03 -2.86
N TRP A 44 -35.10 26.86 -1.81
CA TRP A 44 -33.91 26.87 -0.96
C TRP A 44 -33.76 25.58 -0.15
N ARG A 45 -34.86 25.02 0.34
CA ARG A 45 -34.86 23.71 1.02
C ARG A 45 -34.43 22.59 0.07
N ALA A 46 -34.96 22.56 -1.15
CA ALA A 46 -34.57 21.59 -2.17
C ALA A 46 -33.08 21.75 -2.56
N ALA A 47 -32.60 22.99 -2.70
CA ALA A 47 -31.19 23.27 -2.99
C ALA A 47 -30.28 22.85 -1.83
N ALA A 48 -30.67 23.12 -0.58
CA ALA A 48 -29.92 22.71 0.61
C ALA A 48 -29.87 21.18 0.73
N SER A 49 -30.98 20.49 0.49
CA SER A 49 -31.05 19.02 0.49
C SER A 49 -30.16 18.40 -0.60
N ARG A 50 -30.19 18.94 -1.83
CA ARG A 50 -29.28 18.50 -2.91
C ARG A 50 -27.81 18.75 -2.56
N LYS A 51 -27.49 19.88 -1.93
CA LYS A 51 -26.11 20.17 -1.51
C LYS A 51 -25.65 19.22 -0.41
N ALA A 52 -26.53 18.89 0.54
CA ALA A 52 -26.24 17.92 1.58
C ALA A 52 -25.99 16.52 0.99
N SER A 53 -26.87 16.03 0.11
CA SER A 53 -26.68 14.72 -0.55
C SER A 53 -25.44 14.69 -1.45
N GLN A 54 -25.12 15.80 -2.13
CA GLN A 54 -23.87 15.94 -2.88
C GLN A 54 -22.65 15.88 -1.96
N SER A 55 -22.68 16.59 -0.82
CA SER A 55 -21.59 16.57 0.15
C SER A 55 -21.36 15.18 0.75
N GLU A 56 -22.44 14.45 1.04
CA GLU A 56 -22.35 13.05 1.51
C GLU A 56 -21.72 12.16 0.45
N ARG A 57 -22.15 12.29 -0.81
CA ARG A 57 -21.58 11.55 -1.94
C ARG A 57 -20.11 11.89 -2.20
N GLU A 58 -19.72 13.15 -2.05
CA GLU A 58 -18.33 13.58 -2.18
C GLU A 58 -17.47 12.98 -1.06
N ALA A 59 -17.99 12.90 0.17
CA ALA A 59 -17.31 12.26 1.28
C ALA A 59 -17.11 10.75 1.05
N THR A 60 -18.15 10.05 0.58
CA THR A 60 -18.02 8.62 0.26
C THR A 60 -17.00 8.40 -0.86
N LEU A 61 -17.09 9.16 -1.95
CA LEU A 61 -16.12 9.11 -3.05
C LEU A 61 -14.69 9.44 -2.60
N ALA A 62 -14.50 10.37 -1.67
CA ALA A 62 -13.19 10.70 -1.13
C ALA A 62 -12.59 9.51 -0.35
N THR A 63 -13.40 8.83 0.47
CA THR A 63 -12.96 7.63 1.19
C THR A 63 -12.61 6.47 0.26
N GLU A 64 -13.42 6.24 -0.78
CA GLU A 64 -13.15 5.24 -1.81
C GLU A 64 -11.88 5.57 -2.60
N ASN A 65 -11.72 6.83 -3.03
CA ASN A 65 -10.52 7.27 -3.73
C ASN A 65 -9.26 7.09 -2.87
N ALA A 66 -9.32 7.38 -1.57
CA ALA A 66 -8.20 7.15 -0.67
C ALA A 66 -7.86 5.64 -0.58
N ARG A 67 -8.87 4.77 -0.49
CA ARG A 67 -8.70 3.32 -0.50
C ARG A 67 -8.08 2.83 -1.81
N LEU A 68 -8.60 3.26 -2.96
CA LEU A 68 -8.12 2.85 -4.28
C LEU A 68 -6.68 3.32 -4.51
N LYS A 69 -6.33 4.55 -4.12
CA LYS A 69 -4.96 5.05 -4.20
C LYS A 69 -3.99 4.21 -3.36
N ARG A 70 -4.40 3.77 -2.17
CA ARG A 70 -3.60 2.84 -1.35
C ARG A 70 -3.41 1.50 -2.06
N GLN A 71 -4.49 0.90 -2.58
CA GLN A 71 -4.41 -0.36 -3.32
C GLN A 71 -3.54 -0.26 -4.58
N LEU A 72 -3.58 0.87 -5.30
CA LEU A 72 -2.72 1.11 -6.46
C LEU A 72 -1.25 1.22 -6.06
N ALA A 73 -0.94 1.96 -5.00
CA ALA A 73 0.42 2.03 -4.46
C ALA A 73 0.93 0.66 -4.01
N GLU A 74 0.04 -0.12 -3.39
CA GLU A 74 0.30 -1.52 -3.06
C GLU A 74 0.61 -2.31 -4.35
N GLN A 75 -0.30 -2.41 -5.30
CA GLN A 75 -0.03 -3.18 -6.52
C GLN A 75 1.25 -2.73 -7.27
N ALA A 76 1.56 -1.44 -7.26
CA ALA A 76 2.77 -0.89 -7.90
C ALA A 76 4.07 -1.42 -7.27
N GLU A 77 4.24 -1.35 -5.94
CA GLU A 77 5.47 -1.89 -5.31
C GLU A 77 5.51 -3.44 -5.41
N GLU A 78 4.37 -4.13 -5.43
CA GLU A 78 4.31 -5.58 -5.67
C GLU A 78 4.83 -5.97 -7.06
N LEU A 79 4.39 -5.25 -8.09
CA LEU A 79 4.87 -5.42 -9.45
C LEU A 79 6.35 -5.04 -9.59
N ALA A 80 6.82 -4.01 -8.88
CA ALA A 80 8.23 -3.64 -8.88
C ALA A 80 9.12 -4.76 -8.31
N ILE A 81 8.73 -5.34 -7.18
CA ILE A 81 9.41 -6.50 -6.58
C ILE A 81 9.36 -7.69 -7.55
N LEU A 82 8.21 -7.97 -8.15
CA LEU A 82 8.07 -9.09 -9.08
C LEU A 82 8.89 -8.88 -10.36
N LYS A 83 9.00 -7.66 -10.90
CA LYS A 83 9.86 -7.41 -12.07
C LYS A 83 11.35 -7.58 -11.74
N GLY A 84 11.79 -7.15 -10.56
CA GLY A 84 13.16 -7.36 -10.09
C GLY A 84 13.46 -8.80 -9.65
N GLY A 85 12.43 -9.57 -9.28
CA GLY A 85 12.56 -10.88 -8.63
C GLY A 85 11.74 -12.02 -9.24
N SER A 86 11.15 -11.87 -10.43
CA SER A 86 10.23 -12.83 -11.06
C SER A 86 10.87 -14.21 -11.21
N LEU A 87 12.16 -14.24 -11.55
CA LEU A 87 12.94 -15.46 -11.66
C LEU A 87 13.35 -16.03 -10.28
N LEU A 88 13.21 -15.28 -9.19
CA LEU A 88 13.67 -15.67 -7.85
C LEU A 88 12.70 -16.61 -7.12
N ARG A 89 11.42 -16.69 -7.51
CA ARG A 89 10.46 -17.61 -6.89
C ARG A 89 10.83 -19.08 -7.10
N THR A 90 11.41 -19.41 -8.25
CA THR A 90 11.92 -20.75 -8.58
C THR A 90 13.33 -21.00 -8.05
N LYS A 91 14.02 -19.95 -7.59
CA LYS A 91 15.40 -20.02 -7.11
C LYS A 91 15.51 -20.43 -5.63
N PRO A 92 16.71 -20.89 -5.22
CA PRO A 92 17.00 -21.21 -3.82
C PRO A 92 16.66 -20.05 -2.87
N LYS A 93 16.27 -20.38 -1.63
CA LYS A 93 15.90 -19.37 -0.61
C LYS A 93 17.01 -18.33 -0.37
N VAL A 94 18.27 -18.72 -0.51
CA VAL A 94 19.44 -17.83 -0.33
C VAL A 94 19.41 -16.67 -1.32
N GLU A 95 19.11 -16.90 -2.60
CA GLU A 95 19.04 -15.84 -3.61
C GLU A 95 17.86 -14.88 -3.34
N ARG A 96 16.74 -15.41 -2.85
CA ARG A 96 15.61 -14.59 -2.40
C ARG A 96 16.00 -13.68 -1.24
N TYR A 97 16.73 -14.20 -0.25
CA TYR A 97 17.21 -13.39 0.87
C TYR A 97 18.28 -12.36 0.47
N GLN A 98 19.15 -12.68 -0.49
CA GLN A 98 20.10 -11.72 -1.06
C GLN A 98 19.38 -10.56 -1.75
N PHE A 99 18.37 -10.85 -2.56
CA PHE A 99 17.53 -9.81 -3.17
C PHE A 99 16.87 -8.94 -2.09
N MET A 100 16.27 -9.55 -1.06
CA MET A 100 15.65 -8.82 0.04
C MET A 100 16.64 -7.91 0.76
N PHE A 101 17.90 -8.34 0.91
CA PHE A 101 18.93 -7.53 1.53
C PHE A 101 19.36 -6.35 0.66
N LYS A 102 19.46 -6.56 -0.66
CA LYS A 102 19.86 -5.52 -1.62
C LYS A 102 18.81 -4.41 -1.72
N HIS A 103 17.53 -4.77 -1.75
CA HIS A 103 16.41 -3.84 -1.92
C HIS A 103 15.70 -3.48 -0.61
N ARG A 104 16.37 -3.65 0.54
CA ARG A 104 15.79 -3.38 1.87
C ARG A 104 15.40 -1.92 2.10
N ASP A 105 16.09 -1.01 1.41
CA ASP A 105 15.89 0.44 1.51
C ASP A 105 14.86 0.93 0.47
N GLU A 106 14.51 0.08 -0.51
CA GLU A 106 13.57 0.39 -1.59
C GLU A 106 12.16 -0.15 -1.30
N PHE A 107 12.06 -1.33 -0.65
CA PHE A 107 10.79 -2.01 -0.42
C PHE A 107 10.63 -2.44 1.02
N SER A 108 9.37 -2.51 1.49
CA SER A 108 9.13 -2.99 2.83
C SER A 108 9.41 -4.50 2.95
N LEU A 109 10.04 -4.92 4.06
CA LEU A 109 10.35 -6.32 4.31
C LEU A 109 9.10 -7.21 4.29
N GLY A 110 7.97 -6.70 4.82
CA GLY A 110 6.70 -7.39 4.80
C GLY A 110 6.23 -7.72 3.38
N ARG A 111 6.41 -6.78 2.46
CA ARG A 111 6.05 -6.99 1.06
C ARG A 111 6.92 -8.05 0.41
N MET A 112 8.24 -7.91 0.54
CA MET A 112 9.16 -8.83 -0.11
C MET A 112 8.96 -10.28 0.37
N VAL A 113 8.66 -10.47 1.66
CA VAL A 113 8.32 -11.79 2.25
C VAL A 113 7.08 -12.40 1.58
N SER A 114 6.01 -11.61 1.44
CA SER A 114 4.77 -12.03 0.78
C SER A 114 5.01 -12.36 -0.70
N VAL A 115 5.65 -11.45 -1.43
CA VAL A 115 5.88 -11.59 -2.87
C VAL A 115 6.84 -12.74 -3.18
N LEU A 116 7.93 -12.90 -2.44
CA LEU A 116 8.94 -13.94 -2.70
C LEU A 116 8.61 -15.30 -2.08
N GLY A 117 7.52 -15.40 -1.31
CA GLY A 117 7.08 -16.66 -0.69
C GLY A 117 8.10 -17.23 0.30
N VAL A 118 8.65 -16.38 1.17
CA VAL A 118 9.61 -16.76 2.21
C VAL A 118 9.13 -16.27 3.58
N SER A 119 9.73 -16.74 4.68
CA SER A 119 9.43 -16.26 6.03
C SER A 119 10.38 -15.13 6.47
N ARG A 120 9.85 -14.18 7.27
CA ARG A 120 10.65 -13.15 7.96
C ARG A 120 11.74 -13.75 8.84
N SER A 121 11.38 -14.79 9.60
CA SER A 121 12.32 -15.49 10.49
C SER A 121 13.48 -16.13 9.72
N GLY A 122 13.21 -16.70 8.53
CA GLY A 122 14.22 -17.24 7.64
C GLY A 122 15.16 -16.17 7.10
N TYR A 123 14.63 -15.01 6.70
CA TYR A 123 15.46 -13.87 6.28
C TYR A 123 16.41 -13.39 7.38
N TYR A 124 15.90 -13.19 8.60
CA TYR A 124 16.75 -12.78 9.72
C TYR A 124 17.72 -13.87 10.16
N GLY A 125 17.33 -15.15 10.07
CA GLY A 125 18.23 -16.27 10.30
C GLY A 125 19.38 -16.31 9.29
N TRP A 126 19.08 -16.08 8.01
CA TRP A 126 20.06 -15.90 6.96
C TRP A 126 20.95 -14.69 7.23
N LEU A 127 20.38 -13.53 7.59
CA LEU A 127 21.15 -12.31 7.88
C LEU A 127 22.15 -12.52 9.02
N ARG A 128 21.75 -13.20 10.10
CA ARG A 128 22.64 -13.54 11.23
C ARG A 128 23.76 -14.52 10.88
N SER A 129 23.55 -15.33 9.85
CA SER A 129 24.46 -16.40 9.44
C SER A 129 25.24 -16.05 8.17
N ARG A 130 24.92 -14.92 7.52
CA ARG A 130 25.54 -14.50 6.27
C ARG A 130 27.00 -14.13 6.47
N ASP A 131 27.27 -13.38 7.54
CA ASP A 131 28.61 -12.87 7.86
C ASP A 131 29.37 -13.82 8.80
N LYS A 132 28.74 -14.95 9.17
CA LYS A 132 29.36 -16.00 9.98
C LYS A 132 29.67 -17.19 9.10
N SER A 133 30.93 -17.58 9.03
CA SER A 133 31.27 -18.95 8.65
C SER A 133 30.64 -19.87 9.70
N SER A 134 29.46 -20.41 9.40
CA SER A 134 28.77 -21.37 10.26
C SER A 134 29.76 -22.49 10.64
N PRO A 135 29.73 -23.06 11.86
CA PRO A 135 30.55 -24.21 12.21
C PRO A 135 30.47 -25.33 11.16
N ARG A 136 29.30 -25.49 10.52
CA ARG A 136 29.10 -26.42 9.41
C ARG A 136 29.83 -26.00 8.13
N SER A 137 29.90 -24.71 7.83
CA SER A 137 30.63 -24.13 6.69
C SER A 137 32.14 -24.26 6.89
N LEU A 138 32.63 -23.95 8.10
CA LEU A 138 34.05 -24.13 8.45
C LEU A 138 34.45 -25.61 8.36
N ALA A 139 33.65 -26.51 8.96
CA ALA A 139 33.91 -27.94 8.84
C ALA A 139 33.83 -28.44 7.39
N ARG A 140 32.99 -27.82 6.54
CA ARG A 140 32.92 -28.14 5.11
C ARG A 140 34.17 -27.67 4.38
N GLN A 141 34.59 -26.43 4.62
CA GLN A 141 35.81 -25.87 4.06
C GLN A 141 37.04 -26.70 4.47
N GLU A 142 37.14 -27.07 5.74
CA GLU A 142 38.22 -27.93 6.24
C GLU A 142 38.23 -29.30 5.55
N ARG A 143 37.05 -29.91 5.34
CA ARG A 143 36.96 -31.16 4.55
C ARG A 143 37.37 -30.94 3.10
N ASP A 144 36.88 -29.87 2.47
CA ASP A 144 37.18 -29.55 1.07
C ASP A 144 38.70 -29.30 0.90
N GLU A 145 39.35 -28.65 1.86
CA GLU A 145 40.80 -28.46 1.92
C GLU A 145 41.55 -29.79 2.08
N ARG A 146 41.12 -30.66 2.99
CA ARG A 146 41.72 -32.00 3.15
C ARG A 146 41.58 -32.84 1.88
N VAL A 147 40.41 -32.84 1.25
CA VAL A 147 40.15 -33.53 -0.03
C VAL A 147 41.07 -32.98 -1.12
N SER A 148 41.21 -31.65 -1.21
CA SER A 148 42.08 -30.99 -2.19
C SER A 148 43.54 -31.37 -1.99
N ASN A 149 44.02 -31.35 -0.74
CA ASN A 149 45.39 -31.73 -0.39
C ASN A 149 45.67 -33.20 -0.74
N ALA A 150 44.78 -34.13 -0.40
CA ALA A 150 44.92 -35.54 -0.74
C ALA A 150 44.96 -35.76 -2.26
N PHE A 151 44.10 -35.07 -3.01
CA PHE A 151 44.11 -35.11 -4.48
C PHE A 151 45.43 -34.59 -5.06
N GLN A 152 45.95 -33.47 -4.55
CA GLN A 152 47.23 -32.90 -4.98
C GLN A 152 48.42 -33.81 -4.64
N GLN A 153 48.46 -34.41 -3.45
CA GLN A 153 49.49 -35.37 -3.06
C GLN A 153 49.52 -36.59 -3.99
N SER A 154 48.34 -37.06 -4.42
CA SER A 154 48.24 -38.14 -5.42
C SER A 154 48.61 -37.70 -6.85
N LYS A 155 48.97 -36.41 -7.06
CA LYS A 155 49.20 -35.78 -8.37
C LYS A 155 47.99 -35.89 -9.30
N GLY A 156 46.79 -35.84 -8.72
CA GLY A 156 45.53 -35.95 -9.46
C GLY A 156 45.18 -37.34 -9.98
N ARG A 157 45.89 -38.40 -9.54
CA ARG A 157 45.67 -39.77 -9.99
C ARG A 157 44.55 -40.48 -9.23
N ASP A 158 44.36 -40.13 -7.97
CA ASP A 158 43.38 -40.79 -7.12
C ASP A 158 42.00 -40.12 -7.23
N GLY A 159 40.99 -40.93 -7.49
CA GLY A 159 39.59 -40.51 -7.51
C GLY A 159 38.94 -40.58 -6.12
N SER A 160 37.64 -40.26 -6.07
CA SER A 160 36.87 -40.10 -4.82
C SER A 160 37.01 -41.27 -3.84
N ARG A 161 36.93 -42.52 -4.31
CA ARG A 161 37.03 -43.72 -3.47
C ARG A 161 38.38 -43.85 -2.76
N ARG A 162 39.47 -43.48 -3.44
CA ARG A 162 40.83 -43.59 -2.88
C ARG A 162 41.15 -42.43 -1.97
N ILE A 163 40.72 -41.23 -2.35
CA ILE A 163 40.82 -40.05 -1.48
C ILE A 163 40.04 -40.26 -0.18
N GLN A 164 38.86 -40.89 -0.23
CA GLN A 164 38.07 -41.18 0.98
C GLN A 164 38.78 -42.10 1.97
N VAL A 165 39.66 -42.99 1.51
CA VAL A 165 40.47 -43.87 2.39
C VAL A 165 41.66 -43.11 2.99
N ALA A 166 42.13 -42.06 2.32
CA ALA A 166 43.27 -41.25 2.75
C ALA A 166 42.89 -40.06 3.66
N LEU A 167 41.60 -39.84 3.91
CA LEU A 167 41.02 -38.74 4.71
C LEU A 167 40.62 -39.20 6.11
#